data_AF-A0A3N5NG09-F1
#
_entry.id   AF-A0A3N5NG09-F1
#
_cell.length_a   1.000
_cell.length_b   1.000
_cell.length_c   1.000
_cell.angle_alpha   90.00
_cell.angle_beta   90.00
_cell.angle_gamma   90.00
#
_symmetry.space_group_name_H-M   'P 1'
#
loop_
_entity.id
_entity.type
_entity.pdbx_description
1 polymer ?
#
loop_
_entity_poly.entity_id
_entity_poly.type
_entity_poly.pdbx_seq_one_letter_code
_entity_poly.pdbx_strand_id
1 'polypeptide(L)'
;MEFVRHPRARRYVIRVRGDGSVRITVPRGGSRRDAEVFAEQQRTWIEQQRARIGQRGNRRLAYTPEAIDELKRQAAVELPPHLRRLAAHHGLVVSRISVRNQRSRWGSCSPSGHICLNWRLMLMP
;
A
#
# COMPACT_ATOMS: atom_id res chain seq x y z
N MET A 1 19.34 -11.50 4.37
CA MET A 1 18.31 -11.53 5.44
C MET A 1 18.83 -10.67 6.59
N GLU A 2 17.96 -9.98 7.32
CA GLU A 2 18.32 -9.12 8.46
C GLU A 2 17.91 -9.81 9.77
N PHE A 3 18.81 -9.89 10.75
CA PHE A 3 18.52 -10.42 12.08
C PHE A 3 18.45 -9.27 13.08
N VAL A 4 17.31 -9.12 13.77
CA VAL A 4 17.08 -8.03 14.73
C VAL A 4 16.74 -8.62 16.08
N ARG A 5 17.53 -8.32 17.11
CA ARG A 5 17.18 -8.68 18.50
C ARG A 5 16.09 -7.77 19.01
N HIS A 6 15.07 -8.33 19.67
CA HIS A 6 13.99 -7.55 20.27
C HIS A 6 13.72 -7.97 21.72
N PRO A 7 13.87 -7.09 22.72
CA PRO A 7 13.81 -7.46 24.15
C PRO A 7 12.50 -8.13 24.59
N ARG A 8 11.36 -7.73 24.01
CA ARG A 8 10.03 -8.29 24.34
C ARG A 8 9.65 -9.51 23.50
N ALA A 9 10.45 -9.89 22.51
CA ALA A 9 10.15 -11.06 21.71
C ALA A 9 10.38 -12.33 22.55
N ARG A 10 9.37 -13.19 22.59
CA ARG A 10 9.41 -14.48 23.29
C ARG A 10 9.67 -15.67 22.37
N ARG A 11 9.65 -15.44 21.05
CA ARG A 11 9.83 -16.46 20.01
C ARG A 11 10.55 -15.85 18.80
N TYR A 12 11.12 -16.70 17.96
CA TYR A 12 11.60 -16.27 16.65
C TYR A 12 10.42 -15.86 15.77
N VAL A 13 10.54 -14.74 15.07
CA VAL A 13 9.49 -14.24 14.16
C VAL A 13 10.13 -13.90 12.84
N ILE A 14 9.62 -14.47 11.76
CA ILE A 14 10.06 -14.17 10.41
C ILE A 14 9.04 -13.27 9.70
N ARG A 15 9.52 -12.25 8.98
CA ARG A 15 8.69 -11.34 8.19
C ARG A 15 9.35 -11.10 6.83
N VAL A 16 8.57 -11.25 5.76
CA VAL A 16 8.97 -10.82 4.41
C VAL A 16 8.31 -9.46 4.14
N ARG A 17 9.12 -8.45 3.83
CA ARG A 17 8.65 -7.10 3.52
C ARG A 17 8.22 -6.99 2.06
N GLY A 18 7.53 -5.90 1.72
CA GLY A 18 7.00 -5.67 0.36
C GLY A 18 8.05 -5.53 -0.76
N ASP A 19 9.34 -5.41 -0.41
CA ASP A 19 10.49 -5.42 -1.32
C ASP A 19 11.15 -6.81 -1.44
N GLY A 20 10.61 -7.83 -0.75
CA GLY A 20 11.16 -9.18 -0.72
C GLY A 20 12.30 -9.40 0.29
N SER A 21 12.70 -8.35 1.03
CA SER A 21 13.67 -8.48 2.12
C SER A 21 13.05 -9.25 3.29
N VAL A 22 13.86 -10.10 3.93
CA VAL A 22 13.44 -10.96 5.05
C VAL A 22 14.07 -10.44 6.33
N ARG A 23 13.24 -10.15 7.33
CA ARG A 23 13.65 -9.79 8.69
C ARG A 23 13.28 -10.92 9.65
N ILE A 24 14.25 -11.35 10.47
CA ILE A 24 14.05 -12.33 11.52
C ILE A 24 14.28 -11.66 12.87
N THR A 25 13.27 -11.73 13.73
CA THR A 25 13.35 -11.22 15.10
C THR A 25 13.89 -12.32 16.03
N VAL A 26 14.95 -12.01 16.76
CA VAL A 26 15.61 -12.90 17.71
C VAL A 26 15.18 -12.52 19.14
N PRO A 27 14.62 -13.47 19.94
CA PRO A 27 14.24 -13.22 21.33
C PRO A 27 15.48 -13.03 22.22
N ARG A 28 15.31 -12.50 23.44
CA ARG A 28 16.43 -12.18 24.34
C ARG A 28 17.34 -13.39 24.60
N GLY A 29 16.76 -14.56 24.87
CA GLY A 29 17.49 -15.82 25.08
C GLY A 29 17.88 -16.56 23.80
N GLY A 30 17.55 -16.02 22.63
CA GLY A 30 17.84 -16.67 21.35
C GLY A 30 19.21 -16.29 20.77
N SER A 31 19.80 -17.19 20.00
CA SER A 31 21.01 -16.93 19.22
C SER A 31 20.71 -16.58 17.76
N ARG A 32 21.70 -15.99 17.07
CA ARG A 32 21.65 -15.79 15.62
C ARG A 32 21.68 -17.13 14.87
N ARG A 33 22.42 -18.13 15.37
CA ARG A 33 22.53 -19.45 14.77
C ARG A 33 21.19 -20.17 14.74
N ASP A 34 20.45 -20.14 15.85
CA ASP A 34 19.09 -20.69 15.89
C ASP A 34 18.12 -19.91 15.00
N ALA A 35 18.36 -18.60 14.83
CA ALA A 35 17.58 -17.79 13.89
C ALA A 35 17.83 -18.19 12.43
N GLU A 36 19.07 -18.58 12.09
CA GLU A 36 19.44 -19.12 10.78
C GLU A 36 18.79 -20.50 10.56
N VAL A 37 18.83 -21.39 11.56
CA VAL A 37 18.13 -22.69 11.53
C VAL A 37 16.62 -22.49 11.34
N PHE A 38 16.01 -21.58 12.11
CA PHE A 38 14.60 -21.24 11.96
C PHE A 38 14.27 -20.67 10.57
N ALA A 39 15.16 -19.86 9.98
CA ALA A 39 15.00 -19.35 8.62
C ALA A 39 14.96 -20.48 7.59
N GLU A 40 15.88 -21.44 7.71
CA GLU A 40 15.97 -22.57 6.78
C GLU A 40 14.74 -23.48 6.89
N GLN A 41 14.28 -23.76 8.11
CA GLN A 41 13.03 -24.50 8.35
C GLN A 41 11.81 -23.80 7.71
N GLN A 42 11.85 -22.47 7.55
CA GLN A 42 10.79 -21.68 6.94
C GLN A 42 11.08 -21.31 5.48
N ARG A 43 12.11 -21.88 4.84
CA ARG A 43 12.54 -21.49 3.48
C ARG A 43 11.42 -21.53 2.45
N THR A 44 10.64 -22.60 2.41
CA THR A 44 9.50 -22.74 1.51
C THR A 44 8.45 -21.65 1.74
N TRP A 45 8.17 -21.32 3.00
CA TRP A 45 7.26 -20.23 3.34
C TRP A 45 7.81 -18.88 2.87
N ILE A 46 9.11 -18.61 3.04
CA ILE A 46 9.77 -17.37 2.59
C ILE A 46 9.64 -17.22 1.07
N GLU A 47 9.94 -18.29 0.32
CA GLU A 47 9.86 -18.32 -1.14
C GLU A 47 8.41 -18.08 -1.62
N GLN A 48 7.43 -18.73 -1.00
CA GLN A 48 6.01 -18.49 -1.28
C GLN A 48 5.59 -17.04 -0.99
N GLN A 49 6.04 -16.45 0.13
CA GLN A 49 5.74 -15.04 0.43
C GLN A 49 6.37 -14.10 -0.60
N ARG A 50 7.63 -14.33 -1.01
CA ARG A 50 8.31 -13.55 -2.05
C ARG A 50 7.57 -13.64 -3.39
N ALA A 51 7.17 -14.85 -3.79
CA ALA A 51 6.38 -15.05 -5.01
C ALA A 51 5.04 -14.30 -4.95
N ARG A 52 4.33 -14.37 -3.81
CA ARG A 52 3.08 -13.61 -3.60
C ARG A 52 3.27 -12.10 -3.68
N ILE A 53 4.38 -11.58 -3.15
CA ILE A 53 4.71 -10.14 -3.24
C ILE A 53 4.94 -9.75 -4.71
N GLY A 54 5.71 -10.54 -5.47
CA GLY A 54 5.91 -10.33 -6.90
C GLY A 54 4.60 -10.36 -7.69
N GLN A 55 3.74 -11.34 -7.41
CA GLN A 55 2.42 -11.45 -8.04
C GLN A 55 1.45 -10.33 -7.64
N ARG A 56 1.47 -9.83 -6.39
CA ARG A 56 0.67 -8.66 -5.98
C ARG A 56 1.14 -7.37 -6.63
N GLY A 57 2.44 -7.23 -6.87
CA GLY A 57 3.00 -6.14 -7.68
C GLY A 57 2.43 -6.18 -9.10
N ASN A 58 2.44 -7.37 -9.71
CA ASN A 58 1.94 -7.59 -11.07
C ASN A 58 0.41 -7.42 -11.18
N ARG A 59 -0.35 -7.93 -10.20
CA ARG A 59 -1.83 -7.87 -10.18
C ARG A 59 -2.39 -6.48 -9.86
N ARG A 60 -1.56 -5.53 -9.41
CA ARG A 60 -2.06 -4.25 -8.90
C ARG A 60 -2.52 -3.27 -9.98
N LEU A 61 -2.08 -3.43 -11.22
CA LEU A 61 -2.64 -2.76 -12.40
C LEU A 61 -2.28 -3.63 -13.63
N ALA A 62 -3.15 -4.55 -14.03
CA ALA A 62 -3.05 -5.19 -15.33
C ALA A 62 -3.59 -4.23 -16.42
N TYR A 63 -3.11 -2.98 -16.41
CA TYR A 63 -3.48 -1.95 -17.36
C TYR A 63 -2.21 -1.48 -18.06
N THR A 64 -2.31 -1.25 -19.36
CA THR A 64 -1.22 -0.61 -20.09
C THR A 64 -1.05 0.84 -19.62
N PRO A 65 0.13 1.45 -19.81
CA PRO A 65 0.35 2.87 -19.50
C PRO A 65 -0.71 3.79 -20.14
N GLU A 66 -1.13 3.49 -21.37
CA GLU A 66 -2.12 4.25 -22.12
C GLU A 66 -3.50 4.16 -21.46
N ALA A 67 -3.91 2.97 -21.01
CA ALA A 67 -5.15 2.78 -20.27
C ALA A 67 -5.13 3.51 -18.93
N ILE A 68 -3.98 3.53 -18.24
CA ILE A 68 -3.82 4.30 -17.00
C ILE A 68 -3.96 5.80 -17.27
N ASP A 69 -3.39 6.31 -18.35
CA ASP A 69 -3.45 7.73 -18.68
C ASP A 69 -4.85 8.16 -19.16
N GLU A 70 -5.56 7.31 -19.88
CA GLU A 70 -6.99 7.49 -20.16
C GLU A 70 -7.81 7.58 -18.86
N LEU A 71 -7.63 6.64 -17.93
CA LEU A 71 -8.33 6.65 -16.63
C LEU A 71 -8.02 7.91 -15.81
N LYS A 72 -6.77 8.39 -15.84
CA LYS A 72 -6.41 9.66 -15.20
C LYS A 72 -7.11 10.85 -15.85
N ARG A 73 -7.20 10.88 -17.19
CA ARG A 73 -7.89 11.93 -17.94
C ARG A 73 -9.38 11.94 -17.60
N GLN A 74 -10.03 10.78 -17.65
CA GLN A 74 -11.43 10.63 -17.24
C GLN A 74 -11.65 11.09 -15.80
N ALA A 75 -10.80 10.64 -14.87
CA ALA A 75 -10.88 11.04 -13.47
C ALA A 75 -10.76 12.56 -13.28
N ALA A 76 -9.88 13.22 -14.02
CA ALA A 76 -9.69 14.67 -13.97
C ALA A 76 -10.92 15.44 -14.47
N VAL A 77 -11.71 14.86 -15.37
CA VAL A 77 -12.94 15.45 -15.92
C VAL A 77 -14.15 15.15 -15.05
N GLU A 78 -14.32 13.91 -14.59
CA GLU A 78 -15.56 13.44 -13.96
C GLU A 78 -15.62 13.66 -12.45
N LEU A 79 -14.50 13.44 -11.74
CA LEU A 79 -14.51 13.48 -10.28
C LEU A 79 -14.75 14.89 -9.71
N PRO A 80 -14.14 15.97 -10.23
CA PRO A 80 -14.38 17.31 -9.69
C PRO A 80 -15.85 17.77 -9.73
N PRO A 81 -16.59 17.68 -10.85
CA PRO A 81 -18.00 18.08 -10.87
C PRO A 81 -18.87 17.17 -9.99
N HIS A 82 -18.59 15.85 -9.93
CA HIS A 82 -19.29 14.95 -9.03
C HIS A 82 -19.11 15.41 -7.56
N LEU A 83 -17.88 15.70 -7.15
CA LEU A 83 -17.61 16.15 -5.80
C LEU A 83 -18.28 17.49 -5.50
N ARG A 84 -18.28 18.44 -6.44
CA ARG A 84 -18.97 19.74 -6.25
C ARG A 84 -20.46 19.55 -6.01
N ARG A 85 -21.12 18.66 -6.76
CA ARG A 85 -22.54 18.36 -6.59
C ARG A 85 -22.82 17.77 -5.20
N LEU A 86 -21.99 16.84 -4.76
CA LEU A 86 -22.12 16.24 -3.43
C LEU A 86 -21.89 17.28 -2.32
N ALA A 87 -20.85 18.10 -2.45
CA ALA A 87 -20.55 19.16 -1.49
C ALA A 87 -21.72 20.16 -1.37
N ALA A 88 -22.31 20.57 -2.50
CA ALA A 88 -23.47 21.45 -2.52
C ALA A 88 -24.69 20.82 -1.81
N HIS A 89 -24.94 19.53 -2.03
CA HIS A 89 -26.04 18.81 -1.36
C HIS A 89 -25.90 18.78 0.16
N HIS A 90 -24.67 18.83 0.68
CA HIS A 90 -24.38 18.85 2.11
C HIS A 90 -24.03 20.25 2.66
N GLY A 91 -24.18 21.32 1.86
CA GLY A 91 -23.84 22.67 2.30
C GLY A 91 -22.36 22.90 2.60
N LEU A 92 -21.46 22.10 2.01
CA LEU A 92 -20.01 22.18 2.22
C LEU A 92 -19.35 23.08 1.17
N VAL A 93 -18.44 23.95 1.61
CA VAL A 93 -17.65 24.80 0.72
C VAL A 93 -16.31 24.14 0.39
N VAL A 94 -16.01 24.02 -0.90
CA VAL A 94 -14.76 23.43 -1.40
C VAL A 94 -13.99 24.49 -2.18
N SER A 95 -12.80 24.84 -1.68
CA SER A 95 -11.97 25.89 -2.27
C SER A 95 -11.22 25.42 -3.52
N ARG A 96 -10.74 24.16 -3.51
CA ARG A 96 -10.01 23.57 -4.62
C ARG A 96 -10.21 22.06 -4.68
N ILE A 97 -10.19 21.52 -5.89
CA ILE A 97 -10.20 20.07 -6.14
C ILE A 97 -8.98 19.72 -6.98
N SER A 98 -8.33 18.61 -6.67
CA SER A 98 -7.28 18.04 -7.54
C SER A 98 -7.37 16.52 -7.57
N VAL A 99 -6.98 15.92 -8.69
CA VAL A 99 -6.93 14.47 -8.86
C VAL A 99 -5.47 14.03 -8.89
N ARG A 100 -5.11 13.03 -8.08
CA ARG A 100 -3.73 12.54 -7.89
C ARG A 100 -3.69 11.02 -7.79
N ASN A 101 -2.49 10.47 -7.61
CA ASN A 101 -2.26 9.03 -7.44
C ASN A 101 -1.74 8.72 -6.03
N GLN A 102 -2.55 8.95 -4.99
CA GLN A 102 -2.16 8.61 -3.63
C GLN A 102 -1.99 7.08 -3.47
N ARG A 103 -1.00 6.66 -2.67
CA ARG A 103 -0.65 5.23 -2.49
C ARG A 103 -1.53 4.49 -1.49
N SER A 104 -1.92 5.14 -0.41
CA SER A 104 -2.56 4.51 0.76
C SER A 104 -3.95 5.05 1.11
N ARG A 105 -4.47 6.00 0.32
CA ARG A 105 -5.73 6.70 0.60
C ARG A 105 -6.50 7.01 -0.68
N TRP A 106 -7.82 7.04 -0.57
CA TRP A 106 -8.74 7.42 -1.65
C TRP A 106 -8.84 8.93 -1.87
N GLY A 107 -8.48 9.71 -0.86
CA GLY A 107 -8.42 11.16 -0.95
C GLY A 107 -7.87 11.78 0.33
N SER A 108 -7.84 13.10 0.36
CA SER A 108 -7.52 13.90 1.54
C SER A 108 -8.22 15.26 1.46
N CYS A 109 -8.60 15.82 2.59
CA CYS A 109 -9.17 17.16 2.71
C CYS A 109 -8.28 18.01 3.63
N SER A 110 -8.04 19.27 3.28
CA SER A 110 -7.40 20.24 4.17
C SER A 110 -8.44 21.05 4.95
N PRO A 111 -8.07 21.66 6.09
CA PRO A 111 -8.94 22.62 6.79
C PRO A 111 -9.33 23.83 5.92
N SER A 112 -8.52 24.19 4.94
CA SER A 112 -8.79 25.26 3.97
C SER A 112 -9.75 24.86 2.83
N GLY A 113 -10.30 23.64 2.86
CA GLY A 113 -11.26 23.16 1.86
C GLY A 113 -10.64 22.68 0.54
N HIS A 114 -9.33 22.40 0.51
CA HIS A 114 -8.69 21.76 -0.64
C HIS A 114 -8.86 20.24 -0.54
N ILE A 115 -9.57 19.67 -1.50
CA ILE A 115 -9.78 18.22 -1.60
C ILE A 115 -8.91 17.63 -2.70
N CYS A 116 -8.13 16.61 -2.34
CA CYS A 116 -7.37 15.80 -3.29
C CYS A 116 -8.03 14.42 -3.40
N LEU A 117 -8.49 14.05 -4.60
CA LEU A 117 -9.07 12.75 -4.90
C LEU A 117 -8.04 11.84 -5.58
N ASN A 118 -8.17 10.54 -5.40
CA ASN A 118 -7.37 9.54 -6.10
C ASN A 118 -8.03 9.18 -7.43
N TRP A 119 -7.31 9.22 -8.54
CA TRP A 119 -7.86 8.87 -9.86
C TRP A 119 -8.42 7.44 -9.89
N ARG A 120 -7.87 6.54 -9.05
CA ARG A 120 -8.35 5.16 -8.92
C ARG A 120 -9.80 5.05 -8.44
N LEU A 121 -10.43 6.14 -8.00
CA LEU A 121 -11.87 6.14 -7.72
C LEU A 121 -12.70 5.80 -8.96
N MET A 122 -12.19 6.05 -10.18
CA MET A 122 -12.82 5.61 -11.44
C MET A 122 -12.89 4.09 -11.60
N LEU A 123 -12.12 3.34 -10.82
CA LEU A 123 -12.09 1.88 -10.86
C LEU A 123 -13.00 1.24 -9.79
N MET A 124 -13.69 2.05 -8.98
CA MET A 124 -14.60 1.56 -7.95
C MET A 124 -16.01 1.37 -8.55
N PRO A 125 -16.72 0.28 -8.18
CA PRO A 125 -18.09 0.04 -8.61
C PRO A 125 -19.08 1.04 -8.00
#